data_AF-A0AAW2RGA5-F1
#
_entry.id   AF-A0AAW2RGA5-F1
#
_cell.length_a   1.000
_cell.length_b   1.000
_cell.length_c   1.000
_cell.angle_alpha   90.00
_cell.angle_beta   90.00
_cell.angle_gamma   90.00
#
_symmetry.space_group_name_H-M   'P 1'
#
loop_
_entity.id
_entity.type
_entity.pdbx_description
1 polymer ?
#
loop_
_entity_poly.entity_id
_entity_poly.type
_entity_poly.pdbx_seq_one_letter_code
_entity_poly.pdbx_strand_id
1 'polypeptide(L)' 'MLGWQAMFPQCQVSTEAAKGSDHSPLIINLVANLNQDDGRCKILFRFEAMWTRSADCEELIRAL' A
#
# COMPACT_ATOMS: atom_id res chain seq x y z
N MET A 1 12.75 -10.73 -16.49
CA MET A 1 11.67 -10.04 -15.78
C MET A 1 11.18 -10.94 -14.67
N LEU A 2 10.92 -10.40 -13.47
CA LEU A 2 10.36 -11.17 -12.36
C LEU A 2 8.98 -11.71 -12.76
N GLY A 3 8.69 -12.98 -12.49
CA GLY A 3 7.53 -13.69 -13.05
C GLY A 3 6.17 -13.02 -12.83
N TRP A 4 6.02 -12.22 -11.76
CA TRP A 4 4.78 -11.48 -11.51
C TRP A 4 4.55 -10.30 -12.46
N GLN A 5 5.60 -9.65 -12.97
CA GLN A 5 5.46 -8.53 -13.91
C GLN A 5 4.85 -8.98 -15.23
N ALA A 6 5.11 -10.23 -15.63
CA ALA A 6 4.50 -10.83 -16.80
C ALA A 6 2.99 -11.09 -16.63
N MET A 7 2.52 -11.30 -15.38
CA MET A 7 1.10 -11.49 -15.07
C MET A 7 0.33 -10.18 -15.02
N PHE A 8 1.01 -9.05 -14.80
CA PHE A 8 0.40 -7.72 -14.68
C PHE A 8 1.12 -6.71 -15.59
N PRO A 9 1.07 -6.89 -16.92
CA PRO A 9 1.83 -6.07 -17.87
C PRO A 9 1.39 -4.59 -17.90
N GLN A 10 0.20 -4.27 -17.38
CA GLN A 10 -0.33 -2.90 -17.29
C GLN A 10 -0.09 -2.26 -15.92
N CYS A 11 0.72 -2.90 -15.08
CA CYS A 11 1.11 -2.40 -13.77
C CYS A 11 2.46 -1.69 -13.87
N GLN A 12 2.51 -0.44 -13.42
CA GLN A 12 3.76 0.26 -13.19
C GLN A 12 4.04 0.28 -11.69
N VAL A 13 5.26 -0.13 -11.31
CA VAL A 13 5.69 -0.12 -9.91
C VAL A 13 6.87 0.83 -9.76
N SER A 14 6.77 1.72 -8.78
CA SER A 14 7.87 2.60 -8.34
C SER A 14 8.04 2.53 -6.83
N THR A 15 9.16 3.03 -6.35
CA THR A 15 9.44 3.19 -4.91
C THR A 15 9.65 4.66 -4.61
N GLU A 16 9.17 5.11 -3.47
CA GLU A 16 9.45 6.46 -2.96
C GLU A 16 10.37 6.41 -1.73
N ALA A 17 11.10 7.49 -1.48
CA ALA A 17 11.87 7.62 -0.26
C ALA A 17 10.95 8.09 0.88
N ALA A 18 10.85 7.31 1.96
CA ALA A 18 10.12 7.72 3.16
C ALA A 18 11.09 8.24 4.23
N LYS A 19 10.90 9.49 4.67
CA LYS A 19 11.63 10.01 5.83
C LYS A 19 11.11 9.37 7.11
N GLY A 20 12.02 8.91 7.97
CA GLY A 20 11.68 8.30 9.26
C GLY A 20 11.26 6.84 9.17
N SER A 21 11.50 6.18 8.03
CA SER A 21 11.29 4.75 7.81
C SER A 21 12.55 4.18 7.18
N ASP A 22 12.99 3.01 7.65
CA ASP A 22 14.02 2.21 6.99
C ASP A 22 13.48 1.45 5.76
N HIS A 23 12.16 1.47 5.58
CA HIS A 23 11.47 0.92 4.42
C HIS A 23 11.03 2.01 3.43
N SER A 24 11.18 1.72 2.13
CA SER A 24 10.66 2.53 1.03
C SER A 24 9.25 2.07 0.62
N PRO A 25 8.26 2.96 0.56
CA PRO A 25 6.93 2.63 0.05
C PRO A 25 6.98 2.13 -1.39
N LEU A 26 6.16 1.14 -1.71
CA LEU A 26 5.89 0.70 -3.08
C LEU A 26 4.64 1.41 -3.59
N ILE A 27 4.77 2.15 -4.68
CA ILE A 27 3.65 2.74 -5.42
C ILE A 27 3.34 1.83 -6.61
N ILE A 28 2.09 1.38 -6.67
CA ILE A 28 1.59 0.48 -7.71
C ILE A 28 0.51 1.23 -8.48
N ASN A 29 0.82 1.63 -9.70
CA ASN A 29 -0.14 2.20 -10.64
C ASN A 29 -0.68 1.09 -11.52
N LEU A 30 -1.92 0.68 -11.25
CA LEU A 30 -2.67 -0.17 -12.16
C LEU A 30 -3.30 0.76 -13.20
N VAL A 31 -2.87 0.66 -14.46
CA VAL A 31 -3.60 1.31 -15.55
C VAL A 31 -4.93 0.56 -15.65
N ALA A 32 -5.96 1.07 -14.99
CA ALA A 32 -7.30 0.55 -15.13
C ALA A 32 -7.69 0.71 -16.61
N ASN A 33 -8.05 -0.39 -17.27
CA ASN A 33 -8.77 -0.27 -18.54
C ASN A 33 -10.08 0.45 -18.20
N LEU A 34 -10.13 1.76 -18.42
CA LEU A 34 -11.28 2.64 -18.16
C LEU A 34 -12.56 2.20 -18.91
N ASN A 35 -12.44 1.21 -19.80
CA ASN A 35 -13.52 0.63 -20.58
C ASN A 35 -14.13 -0.64 -19.96
N GLN A 36 -13.66 -1.09 -18.80
CA GLN A 36 -14.31 -2.18 -18.08
C GLN A 36 -15.20 -1.58 -16.99
N ASP A 37 -16.47 -1.43 -17.36
CA ASP A 37 -17.61 -1.28 -16.46
C ASP A 37 -17.83 -2.61 -15.69
N ASP A 38 -16.77 -3.18 -15.11
CA ASP A 38 -16.73 -4.56 -14.60
C ASP A 38 -17.39 -4.73 -13.22
N GLY A 39 -18.22 -3.79 -12.81
CA GLY A 39 -19.01 -3.88 -11.57
C GLY A 39 -18.16 -4.05 -10.30
N ARG A 40 -16.83 -3.89 -10.40
CA ARG A 40 -15.93 -4.00 -9.25
C ARG A 40 -16.08 -2.72 -8.45
N CYS A 41 -16.95 -2.80 -7.46
CA CYS A 41 -17.10 -1.83 -6.40
C CYS A 41 -15.71 -1.32 -6.01
N LYS A 42 -15.47 -0.01 -6.17
CA LYS A 42 -14.25 0.63 -5.66
C LYS A 42 -14.18 0.30 -4.18
N ILE A 43 -13.36 -0.68 -3.80
CA ILE A 43 -13.07 -0.95 -2.39
C ILE A 43 -12.35 0.30 -1.93
N LEU A 44 -13.08 1.19 -1.27
CA LEU A 44 -12.51 2.35 -0.62
C LEU A 44 -11.49 1.79 0.37
N PHE A 45 -10.24 2.21 0.22
CA PHE A 45 -9.19 1.89 1.17
C PHE A 45 -9.72 2.20 2.57
N ARG A 46 -9.85 1.15 3.39
CA ARG A 46 -10.26 1.26 4.78
C ARG A 46 -9.01 1.07 5.60
N PHE A 47 -8.59 2.12 6.30
CA PHE A 47 -7.52 2.01 7.26
C PHE A 47 -7.97 1.09 8.41
N GLU A 48 -7.42 -0.13 8.48
CA GLU A 48 -8.01 -1.19 9.31
C GLU A 48 -7.53 -1.19 10.76
N ALA A 49 -6.37 -0.60 11.08
CA ALA A 49 -5.87 -0.62 12.46
C ALA A 49 -4.85 0.50 12.76
N MET A 50 -5.07 1.23 13.87
CA MET A 50 -4.13 2.19 14.44
C MET A 50 -3.41 1.54 15.63
N TRP A 51 -2.28 0.88 15.39
CA TRP A 51 -1.57 0.11 16.42
C TRP A 51 -1.01 0.98 17.55
N THR A 52 -0.82 2.27 17.30
CA THR A 52 -0.37 3.23 18.31
C THR A 52 -1.33 3.39 19.49
N ARG A 53 -2.57 2.88 19.40
CA ARG A 53 -3.57 2.86 20.49
C ARG A 53 -3.62 1.52 21.24
N SER A 54 -2.79 0.56 20.86
CA SER A 54 -2.62 -0.65 21.66
C SER A 54 -1.87 -0.28 22.95
N ALA A 55 -2.28 -0.85 24.09
CA ALA A 55 -1.66 -0.57 25.38
C ALA A 55 -0.15 -0.78 25.36
N ASP A 56 0.31 -1.89 24.76
CA ASP A 56 1.73 -2.23 24.63
C ASP A 56 2.50 -1.18 23.81
N CYS A 57 1.86 -0.60 22.79
CA CYS A 57 2.47 0.44 21.96
C CYS A 57 2.46 1.80 22.67
N GLU A 58 1.42 2.12 23.43
CA GLU A 58 1.37 3.36 24.21
C GLU A 58 2.46 3.41 25.28
N GLU A 59 2.71 2.29 25.97
CA GLU A 59 3.78 2.20 26.97
C GLU A 59 5.16 2.45 26.35
N LEU A 60 5.43 1.83 25.20
CA LEU A 60 6.66 2.05 24.44
C LEU A 60 6.81 3.50 23.95
N ILE A 61 5.73 4.12 23.46
CA ILE A 61 5.75 5.51 22.99
C ILE A 61 6.00 6.49 24.14
N ARG A 62 5.43 6.24 25.33
CA ARG A 62 5.64 7.10 26.52
C ARG A 62 7.02 6.95 27.14
N ALA A 63 7.72 5.85 26.84
CA ALA A 63 9.08 5.58 27.31
C ALA A 63 10.17 6.23 26.44
N LEU A 64 9.80 6.77 25.26
CA LEU A 64 10.65 7.59 24.40
C LEU A 64 10.56 9.07 24.79
#